data_AF-A0AAD5CBB1-F1
#
_entry.id   AF-A0AAD5CBB1-F1
#
_cell.length_a   1.000
_cell.length_b   1.000
_cell.length_c   1.000
_cell.angle_alpha   90.00
_cell.angle_beta   90.00
_cell.angle_gamma   90.00
#
_symmetry.space_group_name_H-M   'P 1'
#
loop_
_entity.id
_entity.type
_entity.pdbx_description
1 polymer ?
#
loop_
_entity_poly.entity_id
_entity_poly.type
_entity_poly.pdbx_seq_one_letter_code
_entity_poly.pdbx_strand_id
1 'polypeptide(L)'
;MDGTLSWEPYVEQTIEMARTVHKHRYRMGIGYKVSEDGTITENYWEKVEDEEVKPKKPYRIELVGVVCDPFLAVTRGIRRAIAVNRAVRVNSQLKSHKRFANAFPKYCGLVDNAKLYCTNAIGVPPTLIGYKDGSSNLLVDPDQIKCLEALREINDKADSIYELYADHKMLTNIDSVWKELVLKPDRIKSQRDLKFVIEEIEKSKA
;
A
#
# COMPACT_ATOMS: atom_id res chain seq x y z
N MET A 1 8.19 1.81 11.07
CA MET A 1 6.79 1.48 11.33
C MET A 1 6.11 1.50 9.98
N ASP A 2 5.87 0.32 9.45
CA ASP A 2 5.27 0.11 8.12
C ASP A 2 3.75 0.31 8.24
N GLY A 3 3.04 0.60 7.13
CA GLY A 3 1.63 1.00 7.18
C GLY A 3 0.72 0.01 7.93
N THR A 4 -0.39 0.48 8.48
CA THR A 4 -1.30 -0.31 9.34
C THR A 4 -1.74 -1.64 8.72
N LEU A 5 -2.01 -1.67 7.40
CA LEU A 5 -2.39 -2.90 6.68
C LEU A 5 -1.20 -3.80 6.32
N SER A 6 0.03 -3.37 6.57
CA SER A 6 1.25 -4.16 6.38
C SER A 6 1.64 -4.96 7.62
N TRP A 7 0.84 -4.92 8.68
CA TRP A 7 1.08 -5.62 9.94
C TRP A 7 -0.06 -6.61 10.22
N GLU A 8 0.10 -7.86 9.77
CA GLU A 8 -0.97 -8.87 9.77
C GLU A 8 -1.65 -9.09 11.13
N PRO A 9 -0.93 -9.29 12.26
CA PRO A 9 -1.58 -9.58 13.54
C PRO A 9 -2.48 -8.43 14.01
N TYR A 10 -2.09 -7.18 13.72
CA TYR A 10 -2.91 -6.01 14.03
C TYR A 10 -4.21 -6.03 13.23
N VAL A 11 -4.13 -6.28 11.92
CA VAL A 11 -5.31 -6.29 11.04
C VAL A 11 -6.27 -7.39 11.44
N GLU A 12 -5.77 -8.59 11.68
CA GLU A 12 -6.58 -9.75 12.11
C GLU A 12 -7.33 -9.48 13.41
N GLN A 13 -6.62 -9.08 14.45
CA GLN A 13 -7.22 -8.80 15.75
C GLN A 13 -8.21 -7.62 15.65
N THR A 14 -7.93 -6.63 14.80
CA THR A 14 -8.84 -5.50 14.58
C THR A 14 -10.12 -5.93 13.88
N ILE A 15 -10.03 -6.80 12.88
CA ILE A 15 -11.21 -7.35 12.21
C ILE A 15 -12.03 -8.20 13.18
N GLU A 16 -11.39 -9.10 13.93
CA GLU A 16 -12.06 -9.95 14.93
C GLU A 16 -12.79 -9.11 16.00
N MET A 17 -12.11 -8.08 16.51
CA MET A 17 -12.70 -7.11 17.43
C MET A 17 -13.90 -6.42 16.79
N ALA A 18 -13.75 -5.87 15.58
CA ALA A 18 -14.83 -5.17 14.89
C ALA A 18 -16.05 -6.08 14.61
N ARG A 19 -15.83 -7.37 14.36
CA ARG A 19 -16.91 -8.35 14.19
C ARG A 19 -17.74 -8.55 15.44
N THR A 20 -17.16 -8.38 16.61
CA THR A 20 -17.76 -8.80 17.89
C THR A 20 -18.02 -7.65 18.85
N VAL A 21 -17.62 -6.42 18.52
CA VAL A 21 -17.84 -5.20 19.32
C VAL A 21 -19.32 -4.84 19.53
N HIS A 22 -20.22 -5.44 18.75
CA HIS A 22 -21.66 -5.31 18.96
C HIS A 22 -22.18 -6.19 20.11
N LYS A 23 -21.37 -7.16 20.57
CA LYS A 23 -21.65 -8.08 21.70
C LYS A 23 -20.72 -7.86 22.90
N HIS A 24 -19.52 -7.32 22.69
CA HIS A 24 -18.50 -7.16 23.72
C HIS A 24 -17.92 -5.75 23.68
N ARG A 25 -17.46 -5.26 24.83
CA ARG A 25 -16.59 -4.08 24.88
C ARG A 25 -15.13 -4.49 24.79
N TYR A 26 -14.36 -3.61 24.18
CA TYR A 26 -12.93 -3.78 23.99
C TYR A 26 -12.18 -2.56 24.49
N ARG A 27 -10.97 -2.80 24.98
CA ARG A 27 -9.95 -1.77 25.22
C ARG A 27 -8.71 -2.10 24.39
N MET A 28 -7.83 -1.12 24.22
CA MET A 28 -6.52 -1.40 23.62
C MET A 28 -5.74 -2.34 24.52
N GLY A 29 -5.18 -3.39 23.92
CA GLY A 29 -4.18 -4.23 24.56
C GLY A 29 -2.82 -3.54 24.60
N ILE A 30 -1.81 -4.27 25.05
CA ILE A 30 -0.43 -3.79 25.18
C ILE A 30 0.27 -3.51 23.83
N GLY A 31 -0.35 -3.88 22.72
CA GLY A 31 0.19 -3.76 21.37
C GLY A 31 1.34 -4.74 21.10
N TYR A 32 2.34 -4.28 20.35
CA TYR A 32 3.59 -4.99 20.14
C TYR A 32 4.58 -4.68 21.27
N LYS A 33 5.01 -5.71 22.00
CA LYS A 33 6.02 -5.58 23.06
C LYS A 33 7.05 -6.70 22.96
N VAL A 34 8.33 -6.34 23.10
CA VAL A 34 9.44 -7.29 23.26
C VAL A 34 9.89 -7.24 24.71
N SER A 35 9.86 -8.39 25.39
CA SER A 35 10.31 -8.55 26.77
C SER A 35 11.84 -8.68 26.84
N GLU A 36 12.41 -8.53 28.04
CA GLU A 36 13.88 -8.59 28.26
C GLU A 36 14.49 -9.94 27.88
N ASP A 37 13.72 -11.02 27.97
CA ASP A 37 14.07 -12.37 27.54
C ASP A 37 13.94 -12.58 26.02
N GLY A 38 13.54 -11.57 25.26
CA GLY A 38 13.30 -11.62 23.82
C GLY A 38 11.91 -12.13 23.44
N THR A 39 11.05 -12.47 24.40
CA THR A 39 9.68 -12.92 24.11
C THR A 39 8.87 -11.79 23.48
N ILE A 40 8.26 -12.05 22.32
CA ILE A 40 7.40 -11.09 21.62
C ILE A 40 5.94 -11.34 22.01
N THR A 41 5.26 -10.29 22.47
CA THR A 41 3.81 -10.31 22.67
C THR A 41 3.15 -9.34 21.70
N GLU A 42 2.09 -9.82 21.02
CA GLU A 42 1.26 -9.02 20.12
C GLU A 42 -0.21 -9.15 20.50
N ASN A 43 -0.70 -8.18 21.28
CA ASN A 43 -2.09 -8.13 21.70
C ASN A 43 -2.61 -6.69 21.58
N TYR A 44 -3.43 -6.43 20.57
CA TYR A 44 -3.92 -5.09 20.24
C TYR A 44 -5.30 -4.80 20.83
N TRP A 45 -6.11 -5.82 21.11
CA TRP A 45 -7.48 -5.66 21.59
C TRP A 45 -7.82 -6.66 22.68
N GLU A 46 -8.29 -6.17 23.82
CA GLU A 46 -8.70 -6.99 24.95
C GLU A 46 -10.18 -6.82 25.24
N LYS A 47 -10.90 -7.94 25.41
CA LYS A 47 -12.30 -7.95 25.86
C LYS A 47 -12.38 -7.45 27.30
N VAL A 48 -13.43 -6.70 27.61
CA VAL A 48 -13.76 -6.25 28.97
C VAL A 48 -14.96 -7.06 29.45
N GLU A 49 -14.80 -7.82 30.55
CA GLU A 49 -15.76 -8.86 30.97
C GLU A 49 -17.02 -8.33 31.71
N ASP A 50 -17.04 -7.08 32.16
CA ASP A 50 -18.04 -6.61 33.14
C ASP A 50 -18.90 -5.39 32.72
N GLU A 51 -19.09 -5.16 31.42
CA GLU A 51 -19.92 -4.05 30.97
C GLU A 51 -21.07 -4.50 30.05
N GLU A 52 -22.30 -4.24 30.47
CA GLU A 52 -23.50 -4.48 29.67
C GLU A 52 -23.38 -3.78 28.30
N VAL A 53 -23.33 -4.57 27.24
CA VAL A 53 -23.28 -4.05 25.87
C VAL A 53 -24.69 -3.76 25.41
N LYS A 54 -25.00 -2.46 25.24
CA LYS A 54 -26.25 -2.06 24.57
C LYS A 54 -26.32 -2.74 23.19
N PRO A 55 -27.46 -3.33 22.81
CA PRO A 55 -27.58 -4.02 21.53
C PRO A 55 -27.26 -3.08 20.38
N LYS A 56 -26.23 -3.42 19.61
CA LYS A 56 -25.82 -2.71 18.39
C LYS A 56 -25.91 -3.66 17.19
N LYS A 57 -26.08 -3.10 16.00
CA LYS A 57 -25.98 -3.89 14.77
C LYS A 57 -24.51 -4.28 14.53
N PRO A 58 -24.23 -5.50 14.06
CA PRO A 58 -22.88 -5.88 13.66
C PRO A 58 -22.38 -5.01 12.49
N TYR A 59 -21.08 -4.74 12.46
CA TYR A 59 -20.46 -4.04 11.33
C TYR A 59 -20.38 -4.92 10.10
N ARG A 60 -20.63 -4.31 8.94
CA ARG A 60 -20.16 -4.81 7.65
C ARG A 60 -18.76 -4.24 7.41
N ILE A 61 -17.80 -5.11 7.12
CA ILE A 61 -16.39 -4.76 6.97
C ILE A 61 -16.04 -4.79 5.48
N GLU A 62 -15.63 -3.62 4.99
CA GLU A 62 -15.28 -3.37 3.59
C GLU A 62 -13.77 -3.09 3.51
N LEU A 63 -13.03 -3.88 2.74
CA LEU A 63 -11.61 -3.66 2.49
C LEU A 63 -11.40 -3.01 1.12
N VAL A 64 -10.71 -1.87 1.09
CA VAL A 64 -10.32 -1.22 -0.17
C VAL A 64 -8.81 -1.10 -0.23
N GLY A 65 -8.19 -1.92 -1.06
CA GLY A 65 -6.77 -1.87 -1.38
C GLY A 65 -6.49 -0.98 -2.58
N VAL A 66 -5.39 -0.23 -2.54
CA VAL A 66 -4.88 0.53 -3.68
C VAL A 66 -3.41 0.21 -3.85
N VAL A 67 -3.03 -0.22 -5.06
CA VAL A 67 -1.66 -0.57 -5.43
C VAL A 67 -1.21 0.23 -6.64
N CYS A 68 0.10 0.34 -6.78
CA CYS A 68 0.75 0.76 -8.02
C CYS A 68 2.13 0.12 -8.09
N ASP A 69 2.73 0.21 -9.27
CA ASP A 69 4.11 -0.11 -9.52
C ASP A 69 5.03 0.58 -8.49
N PRO A 70 6.05 -0.11 -7.95
CA PRO A 70 6.90 0.40 -6.88
C PRO A 70 7.74 1.62 -7.32
N PHE A 71 8.20 1.66 -8.58
CA PHE A 71 8.91 2.83 -9.12
C PHE A 71 7.99 4.06 -9.17
N LEU A 72 6.74 3.89 -9.61
CA LEU A 72 5.73 4.95 -9.55
C LEU A 72 5.48 5.43 -8.12
N ALA A 73 5.34 4.50 -7.17
CA ALA A 73 5.08 4.81 -5.77
C ALA A 73 6.20 5.66 -5.15
N VAL A 74 7.46 5.30 -5.40
CA VAL A 74 8.64 6.02 -4.92
C VAL A 74 8.73 7.39 -5.58
N THR A 75 8.57 7.46 -6.90
CA THR A 75 8.62 8.72 -7.66
C THR A 75 7.54 9.70 -7.19
N ARG A 76 6.32 9.22 -6.95
CA ARG A 76 5.22 10.02 -6.37
C ARG A 76 5.55 10.48 -4.94
N GLY A 77 6.16 9.62 -4.14
CA GLY A 77 6.64 9.95 -2.80
C GLY A 77 7.67 11.09 -2.80
N ILE A 78 8.65 11.03 -3.69
CA ILE A 78 9.68 12.08 -3.87
C ILE A 78 9.03 13.40 -4.33
N ARG A 79 8.17 13.35 -5.35
CA ARG A 79 7.45 14.54 -5.83
C ARG A 79 6.64 15.20 -4.72
N ARG A 80 5.95 14.41 -3.89
CA ARG A 80 5.21 14.91 -2.73
C ARG A 80 6.15 15.51 -1.67
N ALA A 81 7.32 14.91 -1.43
CA ALA A 81 8.31 15.47 -0.52
C ALA A 81 8.76 16.86 -0.97
N ILE A 82 9.00 17.05 -2.27
CA ILE A 82 9.39 18.35 -2.84
C ILE A 82 8.23 19.35 -2.77
N ALA A 83 7.02 18.94 -3.19
CA ALA A 83 5.89 19.86 -3.34
C ALA A 83 5.27 20.29 -2.00
N VAL A 84 5.22 19.40 -1.00
CA VAL A 84 4.50 19.63 0.27
C VAL A 84 5.33 19.32 1.52
N ASN A 85 6.65 19.11 1.39
CA ASN A 85 7.56 18.79 2.51
C ASN A 85 7.17 17.54 3.33
N ARG A 86 6.41 16.60 2.72
CA ARG A 86 5.98 15.35 3.37
C ARG A 86 6.62 14.13 2.72
N ALA A 87 7.79 13.76 3.23
CA ALA A 87 8.56 12.61 2.80
C ALA A 87 8.11 11.30 3.46
N VAL A 88 8.41 10.18 2.79
CA VAL A 88 8.34 8.82 3.35
C VAL A 88 9.67 8.15 3.01
N ARG A 89 10.26 7.43 3.96
CA ARG A 89 11.51 6.68 3.72
C ARG A 89 11.23 5.54 2.73
N VAL A 90 12.03 5.46 1.67
CA VAL A 90 11.85 4.48 0.58
C VAL A 90 11.80 3.05 1.12
N ASN A 91 12.77 2.66 1.96
CA ASN A 91 12.80 1.30 2.53
C ASN A 91 11.54 0.95 3.34
N SER A 92 10.97 1.90 4.10
CA SER A 92 9.71 1.68 4.81
C SER A 92 8.52 1.59 3.86
N GLN A 93 8.51 2.37 2.78
CA GLN A 93 7.48 2.30 1.75
C GLN A 93 7.50 0.95 1.02
N LEU A 94 8.67 0.48 0.59
CA LEU A 94 8.82 -0.81 -0.10
C LEU A 94 8.44 -1.98 0.80
N LYS A 95 8.91 -1.98 2.07
CA LYS A 95 8.48 -2.96 3.09
C LYS A 95 6.97 -3.02 3.24
N SER A 96 6.35 -1.85 3.36
CA SER A 96 4.90 -1.74 3.52
C SER A 96 4.17 -2.29 2.29
N HIS A 97 4.62 -1.96 1.08
CA HIS A 97 4.03 -2.48 -0.16
C HIS A 97 4.15 -4.00 -0.26
N LYS A 98 5.35 -4.55 -0.02
CA LYS A 98 5.59 -6.00 -0.06
C LYS A 98 4.75 -6.76 0.95
N ARG A 99 4.71 -6.29 2.20
CA ARG A 99 3.91 -6.91 3.26
C ARG A 99 2.42 -6.85 2.98
N PHE A 100 1.92 -5.69 2.56
CA PHE A 100 0.51 -5.55 2.19
C PHE A 100 0.14 -6.48 1.04
N ALA A 101 0.95 -6.52 -0.02
CA ALA A 101 0.67 -7.36 -1.19
C ALA A 101 0.63 -8.85 -0.83
N ASN A 102 1.51 -9.31 0.07
CA ASN A 102 1.50 -10.69 0.55
C ASN A 102 0.33 -11.01 1.48
N ALA A 103 -0.11 -10.05 2.31
CA ALA A 103 -1.20 -10.25 3.25
C ALA A 103 -2.60 -10.05 2.65
N PHE A 104 -2.73 -9.29 1.56
CA PHE A 104 -4.01 -8.91 0.98
C PHE A 104 -4.96 -10.10 0.68
N PRO A 105 -4.50 -11.22 0.07
CA PRO A 105 -5.37 -12.38 -0.15
C PRO A 105 -5.96 -12.94 1.14
N LYS A 106 -5.16 -13.00 2.21
CA LYS A 106 -5.61 -13.45 3.54
C LYS A 106 -6.68 -12.52 4.10
N TYR A 107 -6.46 -11.21 4.03
CA TYR A 107 -7.43 -10.22 4.50
C TYR A 107 -8.77 -10.30 3.77
N CYS A 108 -8.76 -10.61 2.47
CA CYS A 108 -9.99 -10.82 1.70
C CYS A 108 -10.87 -11.91 2.33
N GLY A 109 -10.28 -12.94 2.96
CA GLY A 109 -11.01 -13.99 3.68
C GLY A 109 -11.64 -13.54 5.00
N LEU A 110 -11.21 -12.42 5.58
CA LEU A 110 -11.64 -11.94 6.91
C LEU A 110 -12.78 -10.91 6.85
N VAL A 111 -12.91 -10.23 5.71
CA VAL A 111 -13.85 -9.12 5.50
C VAL A 111 -15.09 -9.57 4.71
N ASP A 112 -16.16 -8.77 4.71
CA ASP A 112 -17.35 -9.09 3.91
C ASP A 112 -17.06 -8.87 2.43
N ASN A 113 -16.52 -7.71 2.11
CA ASN A 113 -16.24 -7.30 0.73
C ASN A 113 -14.82 -6.78 0.62
N ALA A 114 -14.20 -7.01 -0.54
CA ALA A 114 -12.88 -6.49 -0.84
C ALA A 114 -12.82 -5.92 -2.25
N LYS A 115 -12.14 -4.80 -2.42
CA LYS A 115 -11.82 -4.20 -3.72
C LYS A 115 -10.34 -3.89 -3.78
N LEU A 116 -9.71 -4.19 -4.91
CA LEU A 116 -8.33 -3.85 -5.18
C LEU A 116 -8.27 -2.95 -6.41
N TYR A 117 -7.67 -1.79 -6.26
CA TYR A 117 -7.49 -0.83 -7.35
C TYR A 117 -6.03 -0.67 -7.73
N CYS A 118 -5.76 -0.53 -9.03
CA CYS A 118 -4.45 -0.18 -9.58
C CYS A 118 -4.45 1.29 -10.00
N THR A 119 -3.36 2.01 -9.70
CA THR A 119 -3.18 3.42 -10.05
C THR A 119 -1.95 3.66 -10.92
N ASN A 120 -1.59 2.71 -11.78
CA ASN A 120 -0.44 2.86 -12.67
C ASN A 120 -0.69 3.90 -13.77
N ALA A 121 -1.90 3.93 -14.32
CA ALA A 121 -2.28 4.91 -15.32
C ALA A 121 -2.29 6.33 -14.74
N ILE A 122 -1.75 7.29 -15.50
CA ILE A 122 -1.56 8.67 -15.07
C ILE A 122 -2.70 9.54 -15.61
N GLY A 123 -3.27 10.39 -14.74
CA GLY A 123 -4.31 11.34 -15.14
C GLY A 123 -5.69 10.71 -15.36
N VAL A 124 -5.85 9.42 -15.03
CA VAL A 124 -7.13 8.69 -15.13
C VAL A 124 -7.53 8.12 -13.76
N PRO A 125 -8.81 7.78 -13.56
CA PRO A 125 -9.27 7.14 -12.34
C PRO A 125 -8.58 5.79 -12.07
N PRO A 126 -8.47 5.35 -10.80
CA PRO A 126 -7.97 4.02 -10.46
C PRO A 126 -8.77 2.90 -11.13
N THR A 127 -8.08 1.92 -11.70
CA THR A 127 -8.68 0.73 -12.32
C THR A 127 -9.02 -0.30 -11.26
N LEU A 128 -10.24 -0.85 -11.25
CA LEU A 128 -10.59 -1.99 -10.39
C LEU A 128 -9.96 -3.26 -10.97
N ILE A 129 -9.11 -3.92 -10.20
CA ILE A 129 -8.33 -5.10 -10.63
C ILE A 129 -8.62 -6.36 -9.82
N GLY A 130 -9.32 -6.22 -8.69
CA GLY A 130 -9.78 -7.32 -7.87
C GLY A 130 -11.05 -6.97 -7.12
N TYR A 131 -11.98 -7.91 -7.01
CA TYR A 131 -13.26 -7.74 -6.34
C TYR A 131 -13.73 -9.02 -5.66
N LYS A 132 -14.22 -8.87 -4.43
CA LYS A 132 -14.88 -9.91 -3.65
C LYS A 132 -16.21 -9.36 -3.15
N ASP A 133 -17.26 -10.16 -3.27
CA ASP A 133 -18.59 -9.88 -2.72
C ASP A 133 -19.03 -10.99 -1.77
N GLY A 134 -19.27 -10.65 -0.51
CA GLY A 134 -19.74 -11.58 0.52
C GLY A 134 -18.84 -12.80 0.69
N SER A 135 -19.38 -13.99 0.43
CA SER A 135 -18.68 -15.27 0.57
C SER A 135 -17.92 -15.72 -0.68
N SER A 136 -17.91 -14.94 -1.75
CA SER A 136 -17.17 -15.29 -2.96
C SER A 136 -15.67 -15.33 -2.70
N ASN A 137 -14.94 -16.06 -3.56
CA ASN A 137 -13.50 -15.86 -3.68
C ASN A 137 -13.20 -14.49 -4.31
N LEU A 138 -11.98 -13.99 -4.11
CA LEU A 138 -11.51 -12.79 -4.79
C LEU A 138 -11.40 -13.06 -6.30
N LEU A 139 -12.23 -12.37 -7.09
CA LEU A 139 -12.13 -12.35 -8.54
C LEU A 139 -11.07 -11.31 -8.92
N VAL A 140 -10.18 -11.65 -9.85
CA VAL A 140 -9.09 -10.77 -10.29
C VAL A 140 -9.06 -10.69 -11.81
N ASP A 141 -8.66 -9.54 -12.33
CA ASP A 141 -8.27 -9.39 -13.72
C ASP A 141 -6.86 -9.99 -13.90
N PRO A 142 -6.69 -11.09 -14.66
CA PRO A 142 -5.42 -11.80 -14.77
C PRO A 142 -4.28 -10.96 -15.35
N ASP A 143 -4.59 -9.96 -16.18
CA ASP A 143 -3.60 -9.09 -16.79
C ASP A 143 -3.20 -7.95 -15.85
N GLN A 144 -4.16 -7.41 -15.11
CA GLN A 144 -3.93 -6.28 -14.22
C GLN A 144 -3.39 -6.68 -12.84
N ILE A 145 -3.67 -7.91 -12.37
CA ILE A 145 -3.21 -8.40 -11.07
C ILE A 145 -1.68 -8.52 -10.99
N LYS A 146 -0.98 -8.52 -12.14
CA LYS A 146 0.48 -8.49 -12.24
C LYS A 146 1.12 -7.37 -11.42
N CYS A 147 0.41 -6.25 -11.22
CA CYS A 147 0.89 -5.17 -10.35
C CYS A 147 0.99 -5.62 -8.88
N LEU A 148 0.03 -6.40 -8.38
CA LEU A 148 0.06 -6.94 -7.02
C LEU A 148 1.16 -7.99 -6.89
N GLU A 149 1.27 -8.90 -7.86
CA GLU A 149 2.31 -9.94 -7.87
C GLU A 149 3.72 -9.36 -7.93
N ALA A 150 3.95 -8.35 -8.75
CA ALA A 150 5.23 -7.64 -8.79
C ALA A 150 5.60 -7.06 -7.41
N LEU A 151 4.63 -6.50 -6.68
CA LEU A 151 4.86 -5.96 -5.33
C LEU A 151 5.20 -7.04 -4.29
N ARG A 152 4.72 -8.27 -4.46
CA ARG A 152 5.05 -9.38 -3.54
C ARG A 152 6.53 -9.75 -3.63
N GLU A 153 7.11 -9.61 -4.82
CA GLU A 153 8.46 -10.06 -5.15
C GLU A 153 9.53 -8.95 -5.15
N ILE A 154 9.18 -7.69 -4.89
CA ILE A 154 10.18 -6.61 -4.85
C ILE A 154 11.28 -6.85 -3.82
N ASN A 155 12.46 -6.30 -4.10
CA ASN A 155 13.51 -6.15 -3.11
C ASN A 155 13.23 -4.90 -2.26
N ASP A 156 12.77 -5.09 -1.03
CA ASP A 156 12.44 -4.02 -0.09
C ASP A 156 13.68 -3.36 0.56
N LYS A 157 14.87 -3.83 0.20
CA LYS A 157 16.18 -3.27 0.56
C LYS A 157 16.92 -2.68 -0.65
N ALA A 158 16.25 -2.52 -1.80
CA ALA A 158 16.86 -1.98 -2.99
C ALA A 158 17.36 -0.54 -2.74
N ASP A 159 18.63 -0.30 -3.02
CA ASP A 159 19.21 1.05 -2.99
C ASP A 159 19.29 1.67 -4.40
N SER A 160 18.99 0.88 -5.43
CA SER A 160 18.92 1.34 -6.82
C SER A 160 17.70 0.78 -7.56
N ILE A 161 17.30 1.45 -8.64
CA ILE A 161 16.18 1.00 -9.50
C ILE A 161 16.45 -0.37 -10.13
N TYR A 162 17.73 -0.70 -10.37
CA TYR A 162 18.15 -1.97 -10.95
C TYR A 162 17.97 -3.15 -10.00
N GLU A 163 17.96 -2.88 -8.69
CA GLU A 163 17.73 -3.88 -7.65
C GLU A 163 16.27 -4.03 -7.25
N LEU A 164 15.39 -3.09 -7.65
CA LEU A 164 14.04 -2.97 -7.13
C LEU A 164 13.16 -4.19 -7.43
N TYR A 165 13.28 -4.71 -8.65
CA TYR A 165 12.47 -5.83 -9.14
C TYR A 165 13.28 -7.12 -9.11
N ALA A 166 12.66 -8.21 -8.66
CA ALA A 166 13.29 -9.54 -8.72
C ALA A 166 13.63 -9.95 -10.17
N ASP A 167 12.70 -9.71 -11.11
CA ASP A 167 12.95 -9.87 -12.54
C ASP A 167 13.37 -8.55 -13.18
N HIS A 168 14.60 -8.50 -13.67
CA HIS A 168 15.17 -7.32 -14.33
C HIS A 168 14.45 -6.97 -15.63
N LYS A 169 13.75 -7.94 -16.25
CA LYS A 169 12.93 -7.70 -17.44
C LYS A 169 11.74 -6.78 -17.14
N MET A 170 11.32 -6.64 -15.88
CA MET A 170 10.27 -5.69 -15.50
C MET A 170 10.63 -4.24 -15.86
N LEU A 171 11.92 -3.88 -15.82
CA LEU A 171 12.37 -2.55 -16.25
C LEU A 171 12.38 -2.39 -17.77
N THR A 172 12.65 -3.47 -18.50
CA THR A 172 12.86 -3.44 -19.95
C THR A 172 11.67 -3.93 -20.76
N ASN A 173 10.60 -4.40 -20.12
CA ASN A 173 9.36 -4.76 -20.80
C ASN A 173 8.79 -3.54 -21.55
N ILE A 174 8.16 -3.77 -22.70
CA ILE A 174 7.57 -2.71 -23.53
C ILE A 174 6.55 -1.89 -22.74
N ASP A 175 5.75 -2.58 -21.93
CA ASP A 175 4.70 -1.97 -21.10
C ASP A 175 5.23 -1.49 -19.73
N SER A 176 6.56 -1.42 -19.54
CA SER A 176 7.11 -0.94 -18.29
C SER A 176 6.88 0.56 -18.14
N VAL A 177 6.42 0.97 -16.96
CA VAL A 177 6.27 2.38 -16.60
C VAL A 177 7.60 3.14 -16.76
N TRP A 178 8.71 2.45 -16.52
CA TRP A 178 10.04 3.00 -16.71
C TRP A 178 10.31 3.41 -18.18
N LYS A 179 9.92 2.59 -19.16
CA LYS A 179 10.01 2.96 -20.57
C LYS A 179 9.09 4.11 -20.93
N GLU A 180 7.85 4.07 -20.45
CA GLU A 180 6.84 5.09 -20.75
C GLU A 180 7.15 6.48 -20.15
N LEU A 181 7.96 6.56 -19.08
CA LEU A 181 8.23 7.81 -18.39
C LEU A 181 9.69 8.26 -18.46
N VAL A 182 10.63 7.32 -18.32
CA VAL A 182 12.04 7.66 -18.13
C VAL A 182 12.85 7.45 -19.40
N LEU A 183 12.56 6.41 -20.18
CA LEU A 183 13.28 6.14 -21.43
C LEU A 183 12.59 6.73 -22.66
N LYS A 184 11.65 7.66 -22.46
CA LYS A 184 11.00 8.40 -23.55
C LYS A 184 12.02 9.21 -24.37
N PRO A 185 12.05 9.08 -25.71
CA PRO A 185 13.02 9.79 -26.55
C PRO A 185 12.99 11.30 -26.41
N ASP A 186 11.81 11.87 -26.16
CA ASP A 186 11.60 13.32 -26.01
C ASP A 186 11.92 13.85 -24.60
N ARG A 187 12.26 12.99 -23.64
CA ARG A 187 12.50 13.37 -22.24
C ARG A 187 13.54 14.48 -22.11
N ILE A 188 14.63 14.42 -22.88
CA ILE A 188 15.70 15.44 -22.85
C ILE A 188 15.15 16.81 -23.26
N LYS A 189 14.30 16.84 -24.30
CA LYS A 189 13.65 18.07 -24.74
C LYS A 189 12.72 18.61 -23.65
N SER A 190 11.84 17.76 -23.12
CA SER A 190 10.91 18.14 -22.05
C SER A 190 11.62 18.66 -20.79
N GLN A 191 12.77 18.08 -20.42
CA GLN A 191 13.58 18.56 -19.30
C GLN A 191 14.24 19.91 -19.59
N ARG A 192 14.71 20.14 -20.83
CA ARG A 192 15.27 21.43 -21.24
C ARG A 192 14.21 22.52 -21.21
N ASP A 193 13.03 22.24 -21.75
CA ASP A 193 11.89 23.16 -21.77
C ASP A 193 11.44 23.49 -20.33
N LEU A 194 11.34 22.48 -19.46
CA LEU A 194 11.01 22.68 -18.04
C LEU A 194 12.07 23.53 -17.32
N LYS A 195 13.35 23.27 -17.56
CA LYS A 195 14.45 24.04 -16.97
C LYS A 195 14.38 25.51 -17.38
N PHE A 196 14.15 25.78 -18.67
CA PHE A 196 13.98 27.14 -19.19
C PHE A 196 12.82 27.87 -18.49
N VAL A 197 11.65 27.22 -18.37
CA VAL A 197 10.50 27.80 -17.68
C VAL A 197 10.78 28.09 -16.20
N ILE A 198 11.49 27.19 -15.50
CA ILE A 198 11.87 27.39 -14.10
C ILE A 198 12.82 28.59 -13.97
N GLU A 199 13.85 28.68 -14.82
CA GLU A 199 14.82 29.79 -14.79
C GLU A 199 14.14 31.14 -15.03
N GLU A 200 13.18 31.22 -15.95
CA GLU A 200 12.41 32.44 -16.19
C GLU A 200 11.54 32.83 -14.99
N ILE A 201 10.88 31.86 -14.35
CA ILE A 201 10.09 32.10 -13.12
C ILE A 201 11.00 32.58 -11.98
N GLU A 202 12.18 31.99 -11.81
CA GLU A 202 13.13 32.37 -10.76
C GLU A 202 13.67 33.78 -10.96
N LYS A 203 14.05 34.16 -12.19
CA LYS A 203 14.44 35.54 -12.53
C LYS A 203 13.32 36.55 -12.29
N SER A 204 12.07 36.19 -12.59
CA SER A 204 10.92 37.09 -12.39
C SER A 204 10.55 37.33 -10.92
N LYS A 205 11.12 36.54 -9.99
CA LYS A 205 10.89 36.66 -8.55
C LYS A 205 12.07 37.30 -7.79
N ALA A 206 13.18 37.56 -8.47
CA ALA A 206 14.34 38.26 -7.93
C ALA A 206 14.22 39.77 -8.17
#